data_AF-A0A2I0NBJ6-F1
#
_entry.id   AF-A0A2I0NBJ6-F1
#
_cell.length_a   1.000
_cell.length_b   1.000
_cell.length_c   1.000
_cell.angle_alpha   90.00
_cell.angle_beta   90.00
_cell.angle_gamma   90.00
#
_symmetry.space_group_name_H-M   'P 1'
#
loop_
_entity.id
_entity.type
_entity.pdbx_description
1 polymer ?
#
loop_
_entity_poly.entity_id
_entity_poly.type
_entity_poly.pdbx_seq_one_letter_code
_entity_poly.pdbx_strand_id
1 'polypeptide(L)'
;YEDLIEQNRRMLGLDKPLIFNFDFEDREYLARRALHDFLRPSKFWQDDAAKRLRMVSTIAVKPALDFGDRLLKVEGAIDFEFEPTRDVDKQVDVEQSLQRLVALLPALAQHRPSGLGDLPAQEQLGYWKAWYAENAERFTDANVRQTVARYVSGEVEATEVQQLGGYSIPHLVAALDSRDDAAILRANNALSGLTGFNFLSQPAAFQAEKAEIVQRWKTFYNRESIRFQDFSTFRDILHIFTNTQFGIWTLQVVKFDFGTSYKYKRSVTRLMLERIPVSVMLAGLSILFSYLISIPLGIFSAVKKGTTTDKLVTVVLFVLYALPSFWVAQMLLLTLTGGPTPWGG
;
A
#
# COMPACT_ATOMS: atom_id res chain seq x y z
N TYR A 1 27.29 6.56 -14.57
CA TYR A 1 26.65 7.29 -13.45
C TYR A 1 25.14 7.29 -13.63
N GLU A 2 24.62 7.60 -14.82
CA GLU A 2 23.18 7.45 -15.13
C GLU A 2 22.69 5.99 -15.02
N ASP A 3 23.45 5.01 -15.53
CA ASP A 3 23.10 3.59 -15.36
C ASP A 3 22.96 3.16 -13.89
N LEU A 4 23.81 3.69 -13.00
CA LEU A 4 23.73 3.39 -11.56
C LEU A 4 22.51 4.06 -10.91
N ILE A 5 22.11 5.22 -11.39
CA ILE A 5 20.91 5.92 -10.92
C ILE A 5 19.66 5.18 -11.40
N GLU A 6 19.64 4.72 -12.65
CA GLU A 6 18.53 3.96 -13.21
C GLU A 6 18.42 2.56 -12.58
N GLN A 7 19.54 1.90 -12.32
CA GLN A 7 19.58 0.63 -11.61
C GLN A 7 19.11 0.77 -10.15
N ASN A 8 19.50 1.86 -9.47
CA ASN A 8 19.00 2.17 -8.13
C ASN A 8 17.50 2.54 -8.14
N ARG A 9 17.00 3.25 -9.16
CA ARG A 9 15.57 3.56 -9.30
C ARG A 9 14.74 2.30 -9.51
N ARG A 10 15.23 1.35 -10.31
CA ARG A 10 14.60 0.03 -10.49
C ARG A 10 14.63 -0.80 -9.21
N MET A 11 15.77 -0.86 -8.51
CA MET A 11 15.90 -1.58 -7.24
C MET A 11 14.99 -1.01 -6.13
N LEU A 12 14.72 0.30 -6.15
CA LEU A 12 13.84 0.98 -5.20
C LEU A 12 12.37 1.05 -5.67
N GLY A 13 12.01 0.44 -6.80
CA GLY A 13 10.65 0.45 -7.35
C GLY A 13 10.17 1.81 -7.88
N LEU A 14 11.07 2.80 -8.04
CA LEU A 14 10.76 4.18 -8.42
C LEU A 14 10.34 4.36 -9.88
N ASP A 15 10.42 3.30 -10.70
CA ASP A 15 10.03 3.30 -12.12
C ASP A 15 8.58 2.84 -12.35
N LYS A 16 7.89 2.35 -11.31
CA LYS A 16 6.44 2.08 -11.38
C LYS A 16 5.68 3.41 -11.26
N PRO A 17 4.53 3.60 -11.94
CA PRO A 17 3.69 4.77 -11.69
C PRO A 17 3.40 4.87 -10.19
N LEU A 18 3.54 6.06 -9.58
CA LEU A 18 3.43 6.30 -8.12
C LEU A 18 2.15 5.75 -7.46
N ILE A 19 1.13 5.43 -8.26
CA ILE A 19 -0.16 4.86 -7.85
C ILE A 19 -0.09 3.33 -7.67
N PHE A 20 0.94 2.67 -8.22
CA PHE A 20 1.17 1.22 -8.16
C PHE A 20 2.43 0.82 -7.39
N ASN A 21 3.14 1.78 -6.79
CA ASN A 21 4.27 1.49 -5.90
C ASN A 21 3.83 1.35 -4.43
N PHE A 22 2.66 0.75 -4.22
CA PHE A 22 2.23 0.28 -2.92
C PHE A 22 2.44 -1.23 -2.92
N ASP A 23 3.67 -1.69 -2.66
CA ASP A 23 3.79 -2.97 -1.98
C ASP A 23 3.22 -2.72 -0.60
N PHE A 24 1.98 -3.15 -0.39
CA PHE A 24 1.38 -3.17 0.93
C PHE A 24 2.21 -4.17 1.73
N GLU A 25 3.29 -3.70 2.36
CA GLU A 25 4.11 -4.48 3.27
C GLU A 25 3.31 -4.71 4.56
N ASP A 26 2.22 -5.44 4.47
CA ASP A 26 1.46 -5.90 5.62
C ASP A 26 2.24 -7.02 6.35
N ARG A 27 1.75 -7.36 7.55
CA ARG A 27 2.32 -8.44 8.36
C ARG A 27 2.44 -9.77 7.60
N GLU A 28 1.51 -10.08 6.69
CA GLU A 28 1.55 -11.32 5.90
C GLU A 28 2.60 -11.24 4.78
N TYR A 29 2.75 -10.10 4.11
CA TYR A 29 3.77 -9.84 3.11
C TYR A 29 5.16 -9.97 3.73
N LEU A 30 5.40 -9.34 4.87
CA LEU A 30 6.69 -9.41 5.57
C LEU A 30 6.99 -10.84 6.06
N ALA A 31 5.97 -11.58 6.51
CA ALA A 31 6.11 -12.99 6.83
C ALA A 31 6.44 -13.84 5.60
N ARG A 32 5.76 -13.63 4.46
CA ARG A 32 6.05 -14.31 3.18
C ARG A 32 7.46 -14.04 2.70
N ARG A 33 7.90 -12.79 2.75
CA ARG A 33 9.26 -12.38 2.36
C ARG A 33 10.32 -13.00 3.26
N ALA A 34 10.08 -13.05 4.57
CA ALA A 34 10.99 -13.72 5.49
C ALA A 34 11.01 -15.25 5.28
N LEU A 35 9.87 -15.90 5.02
CA LEU A 35 9.80 -17.32 4.69
C LEU A 35 10.57 -17.64 3.40
N HIS A 36 10.41 -16.80 2.39
CA HIS A 36 11.14 -16.89 1.14
C HIS A 36 12.65 -16.87 1.37
N ASP A 37 13.16 -15.87 2.11
CA ASP A 37 14.58 -15.76 2.43
C ASP A 37 15.08 -16.95 3.26
N PHE A 38 14.24 -17.50 4.15
CA PHE A 38 14.56 -18.66 4.97
C PHE A 38 14.71 -19.95 4.15
N LEU A 39 13.96 -20.08 3.06
CA LEU A 39 14.01 -21.28 2.22
C LEU A 39 15.12 -21.23 1.17
N ARG A 40 15.77 -20.07 0.99
CA ARG A 40 16.96 -19.96 0.14
C ARG A 40 18.08 -20.91 0.63
N PRO A 41 18.92 -21.45 -0.27
CA PRO A 41 19.99 -22.38 0.11
C PRO A 41 21.09 -21.78 1.00
N SER A 42 21.23 -20.46 0.99
CA SER A 42 22.34 -19.76 1.66
C SER A 42 22.07 -19.58 3.15
N LYS A 43 23.02 -20.05 3.98
CA LYS A 43 22.99 -19.95 5.44
C LYS A 43 22.86 -18.51 5.95
N PHE A 44 23.47 -17.54 5.26
CA PHE A 44 23.38 -16.13 5.63
C PHE A 44 21.92 -15.62 5.61
N TRP A 45 21.20 -15.92 4.53
CA TRP A 45 19.79 -15.53 4.41
C TRP A 45 18.90 -16.29 5.39
N GLN A 46 19.22 -17.56 5.66
CA GLN A 46 18.53 -18.38 6.65
C GLN A 46 18.62 -17.82 8.07
N ASP A 47 19.83 -17.45 8.51
CA ASP A 47 20.05 -16.94 9.87
C ASP A 47 19.35 -15.60 10.11
N ASP A 48 19.35 -14.71 9.10
CA ASP A 48 18.66 -13.43 9.17
C ASP A 48 17.13 -13.59 9.08
N ALA A 49 16.66 -14.42 8.16
CA ALA A 49 15.24 -14.73 8.02
C ALA A 49 14.66 -15.42 9.25
N ALA A 50 15.40 -16.32 9.90
CA ALA A 50 14.97 -16.97 11.12
C ALA A 50 14.71 -15.97 12.26
N LYS A 51 15.51 -14.90 12.35
CA LYS A 51 15.27 -13.81 13.31
C LYS A 51 13.97 -13.06 13.00
N ARG A 52 13.78 -12.70 11.73
CA ARG A 52 12.56 -12.02 11.25
C ARG A 52 11.31 -12.86 11.48
N LEU A 53 11.40 -14.17 11.25
CA LEU A 53 10.31 -15.12 11.43
C LEU A 53 9.95 -15.37 12.88
N ARG A 54 10.95 -15.42 13.79
CA ARG A 54 10.69 -15.47 15.23
C ARG A 54 9.91 -14.25 15.72
N MET A 55 10.21 -13.09 15.16
CA MET A 55 9.56 -11.84 15.54
C MET A 55 8.07 -11.84 15.17
N VAL A 56 7.71 -12.29 13.96
CA VAL A 56 6.30 -12.40 13.53
C VAL A 56 5.61 -13.68 14.07
N SER A 57 6.39 -14.70 14.45
CA SER A 57 5.97 -15.99 15.03
C SER A 57 4.70 -16.57 14.39
N THR A 58 3.59 -16.60 15.13
CA THR A 58 2.31 -17.20 14.75
C THR A 58 1.71 -16.57 13.48
N ILE A 59 2.02 -15.30 13.20
CA ILE A 59 1.60 -14.60 11.97
C ILE A 59 2.15 -15.32 10.73
N ALA A 60 3.35 -15.90 10.82
CA ALA A 60 3.98 -16.59 9.70
C ALA A 60 3.48 -18.01 9.48
N VAL A 61 2.64 -18.58 10.37
CA VAL A 61 2.15 -19.96 10.22
C VAL A 61 1.32 -20.12 8.96
N LYS A 62 0.29 -19.29 8.74
CA LYS A 62 -0.55 -19.35 7.52
C LYS A 62 0.26 -19.15 6.23
N PRO A 63 1.09 -18.10 6.11
CA PRO A 63 2.02 -17.96 4.99
C PRO A 63 2.93 -19.17 4.76
N ALA A 64 3.41 -19.84 5.81
CA ALA A 64 4.22 -21.04 5.70
C ALA A 64 3.41 -22.23 5.18
N LEU A 65 2.18 -22.42 5.65
CA LEU A 65 1.28 -23.47 5.14
C LEU A 65 0.94 -23.26 3.66
N ASP A 66 0.62 -22.02 3.27
CA ASP A 66 0.37 -21.65 1.86
C ASP A 66 1.61 -21.91 0.99
N PHE A 67 2.81 -21.69 1.53
CA PHE A 67 4.06 -22.00 0.83
C PHE A 67 4.27 -23.52 0.68
N GLY A 68 4.01 -24.29 1.74
CA GLY A 68 4.02 -25.76 1.67
C GLY A 68 3.05 -26.31 0.63
N ASP A 69 1.86 -25.71 0.51
CA ASP A 69 0.89 -26.04 -0.54
C ASP A 69 1.41 -25.77 -1.95
N ARG A 70 2.11 -24.65 -2.14
CA ARG A 70 2.75 -24.35 -3.43
C ARG A 70 3.85 -25.35 -3.74
N LEU A 71 4.69 -25.71 -2.76
CA LEU A 71 5.74 -26.72 -2.93
C LEU A 71 5.18 -28.07 -3.40
N LEU A 72 4.06 -28.52 -2.82
CA LEU A 72 3.45 -29.81 -3.16
C LEU A 72 2.72 -29.82 -4.51
N LYS A 73 2.32 -28.66 -5.03
CA LYS A 73 1.63 -28.52 -6.33
C LYS A 73 2.57 -28.47 -7.53
N VAL A 74 3.86 -28.28 -7.30
CA VAL A 74 4.85 -28.01 -8.35
C VAL A 74 5.60 -29.30 -8.68
N GLU A 75 5.24 -29.95 -9.80
CA GLU A 75 6.08 -30.96 -10.45
C GLU A 75 7.26 -30.28 -11.18
N GLY A 76 8.24 -29.77 -10.42
CA GLY A 76 9.49 -29.19 -10.96
C GLY A 76 9.67 -27.68 -10.75
N ALA A 77 10.87 -27.30 -10.26
CA ALA A 77 11.42 -25.96 -10.05
C ALA A 77 10.41 -24.79 -9.86
N ILE A 78 10.28 -24.32 -8.62
CA ILE A 78 9.60 -23.06 -8.31
C ILE A 78 10.38 -21.91 -8.97
N ASP A 79 9.78 -21.28 -9.97
CA ASP A 79 10.22 -19.94 -10.39
C ASP A 79 9.74 -18.97 -9.31
N PHE A 80 10.68 -18.50 -8.49
CA PHE A 80 10.41 -17.49 -7.48
C PHE A 80 10.20 -16.14 -8.19
N GLU A 81 8.99 -15.92 -8.73
CA GLU A 81 8.61 -14.64 -9.34
C GLU A 81 8.58 -13.52 -8.29
N PHE A 82 9.74 -13.01 -7.85
CA PHE A 82 9.86 -11.67 -7.24
C PHE A 82 11.25 -11.02 -7.40
N GLU A 83 12.27 -11.66 -7.98
CA GLU A 83 13.53 -10.99 -8.39
C GLU A 83 14.09 -11.55 -9.71
N PRO A 84 14.42 -10.70 -10.70
CA PRO A 84 15.15 -11.11 -11.89
C PRO A 84 16.65 -11.18 -11.57
N THR A 85 17.07 -12.04 -10.63
CA THR A 85 18.49 -12.33 -10.43
C THR A 85 18.84 -13.64 -11.12
N ARG A 86 19.36 -13.47 -12.34
CA ARG A 86 20.22 -14.27 -13.23
C ARG A 86 20.89 -15.60 -12.78
N ASP A 87 20.47 -16.29 -11.74
CA ASP A 87 20.95 -17.64 -11.39
C ASP A 87 19.88 -18.68 -11.73
N VAL A 88 19.78 -18.98 -13.02
CA VAL A 88 18.84 -19.94 -13.64
C VAL A 88 19.18 -21.41 -13.31
N ASP A 89 20.20 -21.67 -12.46
CA ASP A 89 20.82 -22.99 -12.33
C ASP A 89 20.75 -23.62 -10.93
N LYS A 90 19.91 -23.11 -10.03
CA LYS A 90 19.63 -23.78 -8.75
C LYS A 90 18.21 -24.29 -8.71
N GLN A 91 18.04 -25.49 -9.25
CA GLN A 91 16.87 -26.33 -9.04
C GLN A 91 16.56 -26.36 -7.53
N VAL A 92 15.43 -25.79 -7.13
CA VAL A 92 14.99 -25.77 -5.74
C VAL A 92 14.63 -27.21 -5.36
N ASP A 93 15.39 -27.80 -4.44
CA ASP A 93 15.06 -29.11 -3.88
C ASP A 93 13.78 -28.98 -3.05
N VAL A 94 12.67 -29.45 -3.61
CA VAL A 94 11.32 -29.37 -3.03
C VAL A 94 11.28 -30.13 -1.71
N GLU A 95 11.92 -31.29 -1.64
CA GLU A 95 11.92 -32.15 -0.45
C GLU A 95 12.68 -31.49 0.70
N GLN A 96 13.90 -30.99 0.44
CA GLN A 96 14.67 -30.27 1.45
C GLN A 96 13.97 -28.99 1.90
N SER A 97 13.33 -28.26 0.98
CA SER A 97 12.58 -27.04 1.29
C SER A 97 11.38 -27.34 2.17
N LEU A 98 10.64 -28.41 1.87
CA LEU A 98 9.51 -28.87 2.66
C LEU A 98 9.95 -29.34 4.07
N GLN A 99 11.04 -30.10 4.16
CA GLN A 99 11.62 -30.52 5.45
C GLN A 99 12.00 -29.30 6.31
N ARG A 100 12.66 -28.29 5.74
CA ARG A 100 13.02 -27.05 6.45
C ARG A 100 11.80 -26.27 6.92
N LEU A 101 10.78 -26.17 6.07
CA LEU A 101 9.54 -25.47 6.38
C LEU A 101 8.82 -26.14 7.55
N VAL A 102 8.66 -27.45 7.50
CA VAL A 102 7.96 -28.20 8.55
C VAL A 102 8.72 -28.17 9.86
N ALA A 103 10.06 -28.23 9.83
CA ALA A 103 10.90 -28.07 11.03
C ALA A 103 10.76 -26.69 11.69
N LEU A 104 10.35 -25.67 10.93
CA LEU A 104 10.15 -24.31 11.41
C LEU A 104 8.76 -24.12 12.08
N LEU A 105 7.72 -24.84 11.63
CA LEU A 105 6.35 -24.67 12.10
C LEU A 105 6.16 -24.77 13.63
N PRO A 106 6.78 -25.72 14.37
CA PRO A 106 6.67 -25.77 15.82
C PRO A 106 7.15 -24.49 16.52
N ALA A 107 8.19 -23.86 15.98
CA ALA A 107 8.72 -22.62 16.53
C ALA A 107 7.82 -21.42 16.23
N LEU A 108 7.21 -21.38 15.04
CA LEU A 108 6.27 -20.30 14.66
C LEU A 108 4.96 -20.40 15.44
N ALA A 109 4.40 -21.60 15.56
CA ALA A 109 3.14 -21.86 16.24
C ALA A 109 3.25 -21.79 17.77
N GLN A 110 4.47 -21.71 18.31
CA GLN A 110 4.75 -21.86 19.75
C GLN A 110 4.10 -23.13 20.35
N HIS A 111 4.03 -24.19 19.55
CA HIS A 111 3.39 -25.46 19.88
C HIS A 111 4.31 -26.61 19.46
N ARG A 112 4.54 -27.58 20.33
CA ARG A 112 5.37 -28.76 20.03
C ARG A 112 4.55 -30.04 20.18
N PRO A 113 4.01 -30.57 19.08
CA PRO A 113 3.30 -31.86 19.11
C PRO A 113 4.28 -33.02 19.38
N SER A 114 3.84 -34.00 20.16
CA SER A 114 4.59 -35.23 20.41
C SER A 114 4.44 -36.22 19.25
N GLY A 115 5.54 -36.86 18.83
CA GLY A 115 5.53 -37.91 17.80
C GLY A 115 5.40 -37.42 16.34
N LEU A 116 5.34 -36.11 16.10
CA LEU A 116 5.21 -35.58 14.73
C LEU A 116 6.51 -35.69 13.92
N GLY A 117 7.66 -35.65 14.59
CA GLY A 117 8.98 -35.59 13.94
C GLY A 117 9.36 -36.84 13.13
N ASP A 118 8.74 -37.98 13.42
CA ASP A 118 9.03 -39.26 12.76
C ASP A 118 8.21 -39.45 11.46
N LEU A 119 7.22 -38.59 11.21
CA LEU A 119 6.36 -38.68 10.02
C LEU A 119 7.01 -38.02 8.79
N PRO A 120 6.63 -38.42 7.56
CA PRO A 120 7.02 -37.72 6.34
C PRO A 120 6.61 -36.24 6.37
N ALA A 121 7.42 -35.36 5.78
CA ALA A 121 7.17 -33.91 5.81
C ALA A 121 5.79 -33.49 5.26
N GLN A 122 5.26 -34.24 4.29
CA GLN A 122 3.91 -34.02 3.74
C GLN A 122 2.80 -34.30 4.77
N GLU A 123 2.94 -35.36 5.57
CA GLU A 123 1.99 -35.69 6.64
C GLU A 123 2.08 -34.68 7.79
N GLN A 124 3.30 -34.26 8.13
CA GLN A 124 3.50 -33.19 9.11
C GLN A 124 2.85 -31.87 8.67
N LEU A 125 2.96 -31.51 7.38
CA LEU A 125 2.27 -30.34 6.84
C LEU A 125 0.74 -30.49 6.95
N GLY A 126 0.21 -31.69 6.69
CA GLY A 126 -1.21 -32.01 6.86
C GLY A 126 -1.69 -31.77 8.30
N TYR A 127 -0.94 -32.24 9.29
CA TYR A 127 -1.22 -31.97 10.70
C TYR A 127 -1.28 -30.46 11.00
N TRP A 128 -0.29 -29.69 10.55
CA TRP A 128 -0.22 -28.25 10.84
C TRP A 128 -1.35 -27.45 10.18
N LYS A 129 -1.86 -27.91 9.03
CA LYS A 129 -3.05 -27.33 8.41
C LYS A 129 -4.30 -27.55 9.24
N ALA A 130 -4.50 -28.77 9.74
CA ALA A 130 -5.62 -29.08 10.63
C ALA A 130 -5.53 -28.24 11.91
N TRP A 131 -4.35 -28.19 12.53
CA TRP A 131 -4.10 -27.36 13.70
C TRP A 131 -4.41 -25.88 13.44
N TYR A 132 -3.96 -25.32 12.31
CA TYR A 132 -4.25 -23.91 12.00
C TYR A 132 -5.73 -23.68 11.76
N ALA A 133 -6.43 -24.56 11.05
CA ALA A 133 -7.86 -24.45 10.81
C ALA A 133 -8.68 -24.46 12.12
N GLU A 134 -8.30 -25.30 13.08
CA GLU A 134 -8.93 -25.38 14.41
C GLU A 134 -8.65 -24.16 15.29
N ASN A 135 -7.50 -23.48 15.07
CA ASN A 135 -7.07 -22.34 15.89
C ASN A 135 -7.27 -20.98 15.20
N ALA A 136 -7.67 -20.96 13.93
CA ALA A 136 -7.77 -19.74 13.11
C ALA A 136 -8.64 -18.66 13.76
N GLU A 137 -9.75 -19.05 14.38
CA GLU A 137 -10.66 -18.11 15.06
C GLU A 137 -9.97 -17.36 16.21
N ARG A 138 -9.01 -17.99 16.90
CA ARG A 138 -8.27 -17.39 18.01
C ARG A 138 -7.38 -16.23 17.56
N PHE A 139 -6.94 -16.24 16.31
CA PHE A 139 -6.05 -15.21 15.74
C PHE A 139 -6.79 -13.98 15.20
N THR A 140 -8.12 -13.94 15.31
CA THR A 140 -8.91 -12.76 14.95
C THR A 140 -8.63 -11.60 15.92
N ASP A 141 -8.63 -10.37 15.42
CA ASP A 141 -8.31 -9.18 16.23
C ASP A 141 -9.22 -9.03 17.46
N ALA A 142 -10.50 -9.41 17.34
CA ALA A 142 -11.44 -9.41 18.45
C ALA A 142 -11.04 -10.39 19.56
N ASN A 143 -10.76 -11.66 19.21
CA ASN A 143 -10.41 -12.69 20.18
C ASN A 143 -9.03 -12.44 20.79
N VAL A 144 -8.05 -12.00 19.99
CA VAL A 144 -6.72 -11.62 20.49
C VAL A 144 -6.83 -10.48 21.51
N ARG A 145 -7.60 -9.42 21.21
CA ARG A 145 -7.84 -8.32 22.15
C ARG A 145 -8.45 -8.81 23.46
N GLN A 146 -9.47 -9.65 23.38
CA GLN A 146 -10.15 -10.18 24.55
C GLN A 146 -9.20 -11.01 25.42
N THR A 147 -8.45 -11.94 24.81
CA THR A 147 -7.49 -12.78 25.54
C THR A 147 -6.37 -11.96 26.17
N VAL A 148 -5.82 -10.97 25.45
CA VAL A 148 -4.80 -10.07 26.01
C VAL A 148 -5.37 -9.25 27.18
N ALA A 149 -6.59 -8.72 27.06
CA ALA A 149 -7.23 -7.99 28.15
C ALA A 149 -7.42 -8.88 29.40
N ARG A 150 -7.86 -10.13 29.21
CA ARG A 150 -8.03 -11.11 30.29
C ARG A 150 -6.69 -11.47 30.95
N TYR A 151 -5.63 -11.68 30.16
CA TYR A 151 -4.28 -11.91 30.69
C TYR A 151 -3.74 -10.71 31.50
N VAL A 152 -3.91 -9.50 30.95
CA VAL A 152 -3.50 -8.24 31.59
C VAL A 152 -4.33 -7.93 32.83
N SER A 153 -5.55 -8.49 32.96
CA SER A 153 -6.37 -8.39 34.17
C SER A 153 -6.04 -9.48 35.20
N GLY A 154 -5.64 -10.67 34.77
CA GLY A 154 -5.06 -11.74 35.62
C GLY A 154 -5.86 -13.01 35.61
N GLU A 155 -6.86 -13.06 34.74
CA GLU A 155 -7.79 -14.17 34.58
C GLU A 155 -7.21 -15.35 33.80
N VAL A 156 -6.08 -15.13 33.11
CA VAL A 156 -5.51 -16.04 32.12
C VAL A 156 -4.01 -16.16 32.30
N GLU A 157 -3.47 -17.35 32.04
CA GLU A 157 -2.04 -17.64 32.13
C GLU A 157 -1.24 -17.07 30.94
N ALA A 158 0.07 -16.90 31.13
CA ALA A 158 0.97 -16.41 30.09
C ALA A 158 1.02 -17.32 28.85
N THR A 159 0.75 -18.62 29.00
CA THR A 159 0.78 -19.61 27.92
C THR A 159 -0.28 -19.32 26.85
N GLU A 160 -1.47 -18.83 27.22
CA GLU A 160 -2.51 -18.48 26.23
C GLU A 160 -2.07 -17.31 25.35
N VAL A 161 -1.41 -16.30 25.92
CA VAL A 161 -0.87 -15.16 25.16
C VAL A 161 0.35 -15.57 24.32
N GLN A 162 1.19 -16.47 24.82
CA GLN A 162 2.30 -17.03 24.05
C GLN A 162 1.81 -17.74 22.79
N GLN A 163 0.73 -18.53 22.88
CA GLN A 163 0.13 -19.21 21.72
C GLN A 163 -0.45 -18.24 20.68
N LEU A 164 -0.81 -17.02 21.07
CA LEU A 164 -1.22 -15.98 20.11
C LEU A 164 -0.03 -15.35 19.38
N GLY A 165 1.18 -15.46 19.93
CA GLY A 165 2.42 -15.00 19.33
C GLY A 165 2.37 -13.54 18.87
N GLY A 166 2.85 -13.29 17.65
CA GLY A 166 2.98 -11.96 17.06
C GLY A 166 1.67 -11.17 16.97
N TYR A 167 0.52 -11.86 16.90
CA TYR A 167 -0.79 -11.21 16.89
C TYR A 167 -1.08 -10.43 18.18
N SER A 168 -0.52 -10.86 19.32
CA SER A 168 -0.77 -10.23 20.62
C SER A 168 0.07 -8.96 20.87
N ILE A 169 1.19 -8.78 20.15
CA ILE A 169 2.15 -7.69 20.38
C ILE A 169 1.51 -6.30 20.33
N PRO A 170 0.69 -5.94 19.32
CA PRO A 170 0.00 -4.64 19.29
C PRO A 170 -0.83 -4.36 20.54
N HIS A 171 -1.55 -5.37 21.02
CA HIS A 171 -2.47 -5.26 22.14
C HIS A 171 -1.75 -5.24 23.49
N LEU A 172 -0.64 -5.96 23.60
CA LEU A 172 0.25 -5.89 24.76
C LEU A 172 0.95 -4.53 24.86
N VAL A 173 1.38 -3.94 23.74
CA VAL A 173 1.95 -2.59 23.72
C VAL A 173 0.90 -1.52 24.06
N ALA A 174 -0.35 -1.72 23.67
CA ALA A 174 -1.46 -0.86 24.10
C ALA A 174 -1.74 -0.99 25.61
N ALA A 175 -1.62 -2.20 26.17
CA ALA A 175 -1.80 -2.43 27.60
C ALA A 175 -0.76 -1.72 28.49
N LEU A 176 0.40 -1.31 27.93
CA LEU A 176 1.39 -0.49 28.64
C LEU A 176 0.88 0.92 29.00
N ASP A 177 -0.19 1.40 28.37
CA ASP A 177 -0.83 2.68 28.69
C ASP A 177 -1.80 2.57 29.87
N SER A 178 -1.93 1.37 30.47
CA SER A 178 -2.77 1.14 31.64
C SER A 178 -2.35 2.02 32.82
N ARG A 179 -3.29 2.31 33.72
CA ARG A 179 -2.99 2.94 35.01
C ARG A 179 -2.57 1.92 36.07
N ASP A 180 -2.79 0.63 35.81
CA ASP A 180 -2.43 -0.46 36.73
C ASP A 180 -1.00 -0.95 36.48
N ASP A 181 -0.19 -0.91 37.53
CA ASP A 181 1.20 -1.37 37.53
C ASP A 181 1.32 -2.87 37.29
N ALA A 182 0.40 -3.67 37.82
CA ALA A 182 0.41 -5.12 37.65
C ALA A 182 0.10 -5.51 36.21
N ALA A 183 -0.81 -4.78 35.56
CA ALA A 183 -1.10 -4.89 34.13
C ALA A 183 0.15 -4.59 33.28
N ILE A 184 0.85 -3.49 33.56
CA ILE A 184 2.06 -3.08 32.81
C ILE A 184 3.18 -4.12 32.98
N LEU A 185 3.41 -4.62 34.19
CA LEU A 185 4.42 -5.65 34.43
C LEU A 185 4.13 -6.94 33.67
N ARG A 186 2.86 -7.38 33.63
CA ARG A 186 2.45 -8.57 32.86
C ARG A 186 2.59 -8.37 31.36
N ALA A 187 2.21 -7.20 30.86
CA ALA A 187 2.40 -6.84 29.46
C ALA A 187 3.89 -6.83 29.09
N ASN A 188 4.76 -6.24 29.94
CA ASN A 188 6.21 -6.28 29.77
C ASN A 188 6.74 -7.71 29.72
N ASN A 189 6.37 -8.56 30.68
CA ASN A 189 6.86 -9.94 30.74
C ASN A 189 6.43 -10.75 29.52
N ALA A 190 5.18 -10.56 29.05
CA ALA A 190 4.71 -11.19 27.83
C ALA A 190 5.46 -10.69 26.58
N LEU A 191 5.67 -9.38 26.44
CA LEU A 191 6.44 -8.80 25.34
C LEU A 191 7.89 -9.29 25.34
N SER A 192 8.53 -9.40 26.51
CA SER A 192 9.87 -9.97 26.63
C SER A 192 9.92 -11.44 26.25
N GLY A 193 8.93 -12.23 26.66
CA GLY A 193 8.83 -13.64 26.27
C GLY A 193 8.65 -13.83 24.76
N LEU A 194 7.85 -12.98 24.12
CA LEU A 194 7.52 -13.07 22.70
C LEU A 194 8.64 -12.55 21.79
N THR A 195 9.30 -11.47 22.18
CA THR A 195 10.30 -10.79 21.32
C THR A 195 11.74 -11.17 21.65
N GLY A 196 11.98 -11.73 22.84
CA GLY A 196 13.32 -12.00 23.36
C GLY A 196 14.06 -10.76 23.87
N PHE A 197 13.47 -9.55 23.78
CA PHE A 197 14.05 -8.34 24.36
C PHE A 197 13.69 -8.22 25.83
N ASN A 198 14.69 -7.97 26.68
CA ASN A 198 14.47 -7.63 28.08
C ASN A 198 14.89 -6.18 28.33
N PHE A 199 13.94 -5.36 28.79
CA PHE A 199 14.18 -3.97 29.18
C PHE A 199 14.15 -3.76 30.69
N LEU A 200 13.79 -4.77 31.47
CA LEU A 200 13.78 -4.73 32.92
C LEU A 200 15.07 -5.34 33.47
N SER A 201 15.84 -4.55 34.21
CA SER A 201 17.12 -4.99 34.76
C SER A 201 16.93 -6.09 35.82
N GLN A 202 16.00 -5.87 36.76
CA GLN A 202 15.65 -6.80 37.84
C GLN A 202 14.16 -6.68 38.19
N PRO A 203 13.48 -7.75 38.63
CA PRO A 203 12.07 -7.69 38.99
C PRO A 203 11.73 -6.60 40.03
N ALA A 204 12.62 -6.37 40.99
CA ALA A 204 12.45 -5.34 42.02
C ALA A 204 12.60 -3.90 41.51
N ALA A 205 13.27 -3.69 40.38
CA ALA A 205 13.53 -2.37 39.81
C ALA A 205 12.33 -1.83 39.00
N PHE A 206 11.27 -2.62 38.82
CA PHE A 206 10.13 -2.26 37.98
C PHE A 206 9.54 -0.89 38.31
N GLN A 207 9.36 -0.58 39.59
CA GLN A 207 8.78 0.69 40.03
C GLN A 207 9.64 1.91 39.66
N ALA A 208 10.98 1.75 39.67
CA ALA A 208 11.91 2.82 39.31
C ALA A 208 12.08 2.95 37.78
N GLU A 209 12.07 1.83 37.05
CA GLU A 209 12.35 1.78 35.60
C GLU A 209 11.08 1.83 34.73
N LYS A 210 9.88 1.82 35.33
CA LYS A 210 8.58 1.73 34.63
C LYS A 210 8.46 2.67 33.44
N ALA A 211 8.74 3.96 33.64
CA ALA A 211 8.61 4.97 32.59
C ALA A 211 9.54 4.70 31.40
N GLU A 212 10.77 4.27 31.70
CA GLU A 212 11.77 3.94 30.69
C GLU A 212 11.39 2.67 29.92
N ILE A 213 10.92 1.63 30.61
CA ILE A 213 10.45 0.38 30.01
C ILE A 213 9.31 0.64 29.02
N VAL A 214 8.30 1.42 29.42
CA VAL A 214 7.18 1.78 28.55
C VAL A 214 7.68 2.53 27.33
N GLN A 215 8.55 3.53 27.50
CA GLN A 215 9.12 4.29 26.38
C GLN A 215 9.92 3.42 25.41
N ARG A 216 10.75 2.49 25.93
CA ARG A 216 11.53 1.56 25.10
C ARG A 216 10.62 0.64 24.27
N TRP A 217 9.56 0.10 24.88
CA TRP A 217 8.58 -0.70 24.15
C TRP A 217 7.82 0.09 23.09
N LYS A 218 7.38 1.32 23.40
CA LYS A 218 6.73 2.21 22.42
C LYS A 218 7.68 2.54 21.27
N THR A 219 8.94 2.83 21.55
CA THR A 219 9.96 3.11 20.53
C THR A 219 10.21 1.90 19.63
N PHE A 220 10.36 0.72 20.22
CA PHE A 220 10.46 -0.54 19.49
C PHE A 220 9.24 -0.77 18.60
N TYR A 221 8.03 -0.65 19.16
CA TYR A 221 6.80 -0.87 18.42
C TYR A 221 6.60 0.14 17.29
N ASN A 222 6.88 1.42 17.51
CA ASN A 222 6.76 2.44 16.47
C ASN A 222 7.66 2.13 15.27
N ARG A 223 8.87 1.61 15.53
CA ARG A 223 9.81 1.20 14.48
C ARG A 223 9.35 -0.05 13.73
N GLU A 224 8.73 -1.01 14.42
CA GLU A 224 8.48 -2.35 13.90
C GLU A 224 6.98 -2.66 13.68
N SER A 225 6.10 -1.68 13.88
CA SER A 225 4.62 -1.82 13.85
C SER A 225 4.08 -2.47 12.59
N ILE A 226 4.71 -2.17 11.44
CA ILE A 226 4.39 -2.71 10.11
C ILE A 226 4.40 -4.25 10.11
N ARG A 227 5.25 -4.90 10.93
CA ARG A 227 5.34 -6.36 11.04
C ARG A 227 4.15 -7.02 11.75
N PHE A 228 3.35 -6.25 12.49
CA PHE A 228 2.34 -6.78 13.40
C PHE A 228 0.91 -6.34 13.03
N GLN A 229 0.77 -5.23 12.32
CA GLN A 229 -0.51 -4.67 11.92
C GLN A 229 -1.00 -5.24 10.59
N ASP A 230 -2.32 -5.39 10.49
CA ASP A 230 -3.01 -5.71 9.25
C ASP A 230 -3.52 -4.40 8.64
N PHE A 231 -3.09 -4.07 7.42
CA PHE A 231 -3.55 -2.86 6.71
C PHE A 231 -4.89 -3.11 5.97
N SER A 232 -5.77 -3.93 6.55
CA SER A 232 -7.00 -4.39 5.91
C SER A 232 -8.18 -3.42 6.05
N THR A 233 -8.03 -2.27 6.73
CA THR A 233 -9.16 -1.39 7.05
C THR A 233 -9.23 -0.17 6.14
N PHE A 234 -10.44 0.19 5.67
CA PHE A 234 -10.74 1.43 4.94
C PHE A 234 -10.18 2.70 5.62
N ARG A 235 -10.06 2.68 6.95
CA ARG A 235 -9.43 3.72 7.77
C ARG A 235 -7.95 3.95 7.41
N ASP A 236 -7.21 2.90 7.06
CA ASP A 236 -5.78 2.97 6.78
C ASP A 236 -5.53 3.43 5.33
N ILE A 237 -6.42 3.04 4.40
CA ILE A 237 -6.52 3.63 3.06
C ILE A 237 -6.76 5.14 3.18
N LEU A 238 -7.68 5.57 4.05
CA LEU A 238 -7.93 6.98 4.33
C LEU A 238 -6.70 7.68 4.89
N HIS A 239 -5.96 7.06 5.82
CA HIS A 239 -4.72 7.62 6.35
C HIS A 239 -3.63 7.81 5.27
N ILE A 240 -3.54 6.88 4.30
CA ILE A 240 -2.64 7.01 3.14
C ILE A 240 -3.06 8.18 2.26
N PHE A 241 -4.36 8.31 1.96
CA PHE A 241 -4.85 9.46 1.21
C PHE A 241 -4.56 10.77 1.99
N THR A 242 -4.86 10.86 3.27
CA THR A 242 -4.69 12.13 4.01
C THR A 242 -3.25 12.51 4.33
N ASN A 243 -2.31 11.55 4.44
CA ASN A 243 -0.91 11.84 4.76
C ASN A 243 0.00 12.00 3.54
N THR A 244 -0.51 11.79 2.32
CA THR A 244 0.25 12.04 1.09
C THR A 244 0.08 13.49 0.62
N GLN A 245 1.11 14.05 -0.04
CA GLN A 245 1.03 15.39 -0.61
C GLN A 245 -0.17 15.56 -1.56
N PHE A 246 -0.51 14.50 -2.31
CA PHE A 246 -1.66 14.49 -3.21
C PHE A 246 -2.98 14.62 -2.46
N GLY A 247 -3.20 13.87 -1.36
CA GLY A 247 -4.47 13.98 -0.65
C GLY A 247 -4.55 15.20 0.27
N ILE A 248 -3.43 15.71 0.79
CA ILE A 248 -3.40 17.04 1.44
C ILE A 248 -3.83 18.11 0.43
N TRP A 249 -3.23 18.11 -0.78
CA TRP A 249 -3.60 19.03 -1.85
C TRP A 249 -5.07 18.87 -2.26
N THR A 250 -5.55 17.64 -2.42
CA THR A 250 -6.95 17.36 -2.80
C THR A 250 -7.93 17.88 -1.75
N LEU A 251 -7.63 17.69 -0.47
CA LEU A 251 -8.44 18.20 0.63
C LEU A 251 -8.45 19.73 0.69
N GLN A 252 -7.32 20.37 0.36
CA GLN A 252 -7.24 21.83 0.24
C GLN A 252 -8.08 22.34 -0.94
N VAL A 253 -8.03 21.67 -2.09
CA VAL A 253 -8.84 22.02 -3.28
C VAL A 253 -10.34 21.94 -3.00
N VAL A 254 -10.81 20.93 -2.26
CA VAL A 254 -12.22 20.82 -1.85
C VAL A 254 -12.65 21.99 -0.95
N LYS A 255 -11.72 22.56 -0.17
CA LYS A 255 -11.94 23.78 0.63
C LYS A 255 -11.75 25.07 -0.18
N PHE A 256 -11.66 24.98 -1.51
CA PHE A 256 -11.35 26.08 -2.43
C PHE A 256 -9.99 26.76 -2.18
N ASP A 257 -9.07 26.06 -1.51
CA ASP A 257 -7.69 26.47 -1.34
C ASP A 257 -6.80 25.78 -2.38
N PHE A 258 -6.51 26.49 -3.47
CA PHE A 258 -5.65 26.01 -4.55
C PHE A 258 -4.17 26.33 -4.33
N GLY A 259 -3.82 26.91 -3.17
CA GLY A 259 -2.46 27.28 -2.82
C GLY A 259 -1.90 28.46 -3.62
N THR A 260 -0.57 28.52 -3.71
CA THR A 260 0.18 29.63 -4.33
C THR A 260 0.76 29.20 -5.68
N SER A 261 0.57 30.03 -6.70
CA SER A 261 1.12 29.79 -8.03
C SER A 261 2.65 29.76 -8.00
N TYR A 262 3.24 28.69 -8.53
CA TYR A 262 4.69 28.59 -8.69
C TYR A 262 5.27 29.70 -9.57
N LYS A 263 4.55 30.09 -10.64
CA LYS A 263 4.99 31.10 -11.63
C LYS A 263 4.78 32.54 -11.13
N TYR A 264 3.62 32.82 -10.54
CA TYR A 264 3.23 34.19 -10.18
C TYR A 264 3.43 34.51 -8.69
N LYS A 265 3.78 33.52 -7.85
CA LYS A 265 3.99 33.64 -6.40
C LYS A 265 2.80 34.32 -5.67
N ARG A 266 1.59 34.12 -6.18
CA ARG A 266 0.32 34.66 -5.67
C ARG A 266 -0.70 33.54 -5.53
N SER A 267 -1.71 33.72 -4.67
CA SER A 267 -2.84 32.78 -4.52
C SER A 267 -3.46 32.45 -5.89
N VAL A 268 -3.60 31.16 -6.18
CA VAL A 268 -4.21 30.68 -7.42
C VAL A 268 -5.68 31.09 -7.50
N THR A 269 -6.41 31.00 -6.39
CA THR A 269 -7.82 31.41 -6.30
C THR A 269 -8.02 32.86 -6.75
N ARG A 270 -7.12 33.76 -6.33
CA ARG A 270 -7.17 35.17 -6.74
C ARG A 270 -6.91 35.35 -8.23
N LEU A 271 -5.91 34.64 -8.78
CA LEU A 271 -5.63 34.68 -10.22
C LEU A 271 -6.79 34.14 -11.06
N MET A 272 -7.48 33.11 -10.57
CA MET A 272 -8.68 32.59 -11.24
C MET A 272 -9.80 33.64 -11.23
N LEU A 273 -10.09 34.25 -10.08
CA LEU A 273 -11.12 35.29 -9.95
C LEU A 273 -10.82 36.52 -10.82
N GLU A 274 -9.56 36.88 -11.00
CA GLU A 274 -9.15 37.99 -11.90
C GLU A 274 -9.36 37.65 -13.39
N ARG A 275 -9.30 36.36 -13.77
CA ARG A 275 -9.43 35.92 -15.17
C ARG A 275 -10.84 35.51 -15.57
N ILE A 276 -11.64 35.02 -14.63
CA ILE A 276 -13.03 34.57 -14.88
C ILE A 276 -13.86 35.64 -15.63
N PRO A 277 -13.88 36.92 -15.23
CA PRO A 277 -14.67 37.94 -15.93
C PRO A 277 -14.29 38.10 -17.40
N VAL A 278 -12.99 38.01 -17.71
CA VAL A 278 -12.49 38.10 -19.10
C VAL A 278 -12.99 36.92 -19.93
N SER A 279 -12.86 35.70 -19.40
CA SER A 279 -13.36 34.49 -20.07
C SER A 279 -14.87 34.53 -20.28
N VAL A 280 -15.64 34.97 -19.27
CA VAL A 280 -17.09 35.11 -19.37
C VAL A 280 -17.49 36.16 -20.40
N MET A 281 -16.81 37.31 -20.43
CA MET A 281 -17.07 38.35 -21.42
C MET A 281 -16.80 37.86 -22.85
N LEU A 282 -15.68 37.17 -23.07
CA LEU A 282 -15.34 36.59 -24.37
C LEU A 282 -16.33 35.51 -24.80
N ALA A 283 -16.74 34.63 -23.88
CA ALA A 283 -17.76 33.62 -24.14
C ALA A 283 -19.11 34.26 -24.47
N GLY A 284 -19.51 35.30 -23.73
CA GLY A 284 -20.74 36.06 -23.97
C GLY A 284 -20.76 36.74 -25.34
N LEU A 285 -19.67 37.40 -25.73
CA LEU A 285 -19.53 37.98 -27.06
C LEU A 285 -19.56 36.92 -28.16
N SER A 286 -18.90 35.78 -27.94
CA SER A 286 -18.91 34.66 -28.90
C SER A 286 -20.33 34.15 -29.14
N ILE A 287 -21.12 33.95 -28.07
CA ILE A 287 -22.52 33.54 -28.16
C ILE A 287 -23.35 34.60 -28.90
N LEU A 288 -23.17 35.87 -28.56
CA LEU A 288 -23.89 36.99 -29.18
C LEU A 288 -23.66 37.03 -30.70
N PHE A 289 -22.39 37.02 -31.13
CA PHE A 289 -22.05 37.03 -32.56
C PHE A 289 -22.50 35.75 -33.27
N SER A 290 -22.38 34.60 -32.60
CA SER A 290 -22.84 33.33 -33.15
C SER A 290 -24.33 33.37 -33.48
N TYR A 291 -25.18 33.85 -32.57
CA TYR A 291 -26.61 33.99 -32.83
C TYR A 291 -26.93 35.08 -33.85
N LEU A 292 -26.23 36.21 -33.79
CA LEU A 292 -26.43 37.33 -34.72
C LEU A 292 -26.19 36.92 -36.18
N ILE A 293 -25.26 36.00 -36.43
CA ILE A 293 -24.96 35.49 -37.77
C ILE A 293 -25.80 34.27 -38.10
N SER A 294 -25.88 33.30 -37.17
CA SER A 294 -26.50 31.99 -37.46
C SER A 294 -28.01 32.07 -37.60
N ILE A 295 -28.70 32.93 -36.84
CA ILE A 295 -30.16 33.06 -36.93
C ILE A 295 -30.58 33.63 -38.30
N PRO A 296 -30.07 34.78 -38.77
CA PRO A 296 -30.41 35.28 -40.11
C PRO A 296 -30.03 34.32 -41.22
N LEU A 297 -28.86 33.68 -41.12
CA LEU A 297 -28.40 32.72 -42.13
C LEU A 297 -29.32 31.50 -42.19
N GLY A 298 -29.76 31.01 -41.02
CA GLY A 298 -30.72 29.91 -40.90
C GLY A 298 -32.10 30.26 -41.44
N ILE A 299 -32.63 31.45 -41.10
CA ILE A 299 -33.90 31.96 -41.64
C ILE A 299 -33.80 32.10 -43.16
N PHE A 300 -32.71 32.66 -43.68
CA PHE A 300 -32.51 32.86 -45.11
C PHE A 300 -32.46 31.54 -45.89
N SER A 301 -31.73 30.53 -45.38
CA SER A 301 -31.69 29.18 -45.94
C SER A 301 -33.07 28.52 -45.89
N ALA A 302 -33.81 28.65 -44.79
CA ALA A 302 -35.15 28.09 -44.64
C ALA A 302 -36.17 28.70 -45.62
N VAL A 303 -36.12 30.03 -45.84
CA VAL A 303 -37.01 30.72 -46.79
C VAL A 303 -36.67 30.35 -48.24
N LYS A 304 -35.40 30.15 -48.57
CA LYS A 304 -34.93 29.79 -49.93
C LYS A 304 -34.68 28.30 -50.12
N LYS A 305 -35.35 27.45 -49.34
CA LYS A 305 -35.11 26.01 -49.29
C LYS A 305 -35.14 25.38 -50.69
N GLY A 306 -34.13 24.58 -51.00
CA GLY A 306 -34.02 23.84 -52.27
C GLY A 306 -33.46 24.63 -53.45
N THR A 307 -33.19 25.94 -53.28
CA THR A 307 -32.53 26.76 -54.31
C THR A 307 -31.02 26.48 -54.39
N THR A 308 -30.37 26.93 -55.46
CA THR A 308 -28.90 26.86 -55.59
C THR A 308 -28.18 27.65 -54.49
N THR A 309 -28.77 28.77 -54.06
CA THR A 309 -28.22 29.58 -52.95
C THR A 309 -28.25 28.83 -51.63
N ASP A 310 -29.34 28.12 -51.32
CA ASP A 310 -29.47 27.29 -50.11
C ASP A 310 -28.42 26.15 -50.09
N LYS A 311 -28.24 25.47 -51.23
CA LYS A 311 -27.19 24.44 -51.38
C LYS A 311 -25.79 25.01 -51.15
N LEU A 312 -25.49 26.20 -51.69
CA LEU A 312 -24.19 26.85 -51.50
C LEU A 312 -23.94 27.19 -50.02
N VAL A 313 -24.92 27.81 -49.34
CA VAL A 313 -24.83 28.13 -47.91
C VAL A 313 -24.60 26.87 -47.08
N THR A 314 -25.34 25.80 -47.37
CA THR A 314 -25.21 24.50 -46.67
C THR A 314 -23.82 23.91 -46.85
N VAL A 315 -23.27 23.91 -48.07
CA VAL A 315 -21.90 23.41 -48.34
C VAL A 315 -20.86 24.23 -47.58
N VAL A 316 -20.96 25.56 -47.58
CA VAL A 316 -20.03 26.43 -46.84
C VAL A 316 -20.08 26.15 -45.34
N LEU A 317 -21.28 26.02 -44.76
CA LEU A 317 -21.44 25.67 -43.35
C LEU A 317 -20.85 24.29 -43.03
N PHE A 318 -21.03 23.31 -43.91
CA PHE A 318 -20.44 21.98 -43.76
C PHE A 318 -18.91 22.01 -43.78
N VAL A 319 -18.32 22.79 -44.68
CA VAL A 319 -16.86 22.98 -44.74
C VAL A 319 -16.36 23.62 -43.45
N LEU A 320 -16.99 24.71 -43.00
CA LEU A 320 -16.61 25.39 -41.75
C LEU A 320 -16.72 24.46 -40.54
N TYR A 321 -17.75 23.62 -40.50
CA TYR A 321 -17.96 22.64 -39.43
C TYR A 321 -16.92 21.51 -39.43
N ALA A 322 -16.46 21.09 -40.62
CA ALA A 322 -15.44 20.05 -40.75
C ALA A 322 -14.04 20.50 -40.33
N LEU A 323 -13.80 21.82 -40.24
CA LEU A 323 -12.49 22.36 -39.84
C LEU A 323 -12.30 22.28 -38.32
N PRO A 324 -11.14 21.80 -37.83
CA PRO A 324 -10.83 21.84 -36.40
C PRO A 324 -10.79 23.27 -35.88
N SER A 325 -11.50 23.55 -34.79
CA SER A 325 -11.65 24.90 -34.23
C SER A 325 -10.31 25.56 -33.87
N PHE A 326 -9.35 24.81 -33.34
CA PHE A 326 -8.01 25.32 -33.03
C PHE A 326 -7.25 25.76 -34.30
N TRP A 327 -7.44 25.05 -35.42
CA TRP A 327 -6.77 25.36 -36.68
C TRP A 327 -7.32 26.66 -37.27
N VAL A 328 -8.65 26.81 -37.26
CA VAL A 328 -9.33 28.04 -37.70
C VAL A 328 -8.92 29.22 -36.82
N ALA A 329 -8.92 29.04 -35.50
CA ALA A 329 -8.50 30.07 -34.56
C ALA A 329 -7.04 30.50 -34.80
N GLN A 330 -6.15 29.56 -35.07
CA GLN A 330 -4.75 29.85 -35.40
C GLN A 330 -4.62 30.59 -36.74
N MET A 331 -5.36 30.19 -37.78
CA MET A 331 -5.36 30.89 -39.07
C MET A 331 -5.87 32.32 -38.93
N LEU A 332 -6.99 32.52 -38.24
CA LEU A 332 -7.53 33.87 -37.98
C LEU A 332 -6.54 34.72 -37.18
N LEU A 333 -5.89 34.15 -36.16
CA LEU A 333 -4.88 34.86 -35.38
C LEU A 333 -3.76 35.36 -36.30
N LEU A 334 -3.16 34.47 -37.11
CA LEU A 334 -2.07 34.83 -38.01
C LEU A 334 -2.48 35.90 -39.03
N THR A 335 -3.66 35.76 -39.65
CA THR A 335 -4.15 36.70 -40.66
C THR A 335 -4.48 38.08 -40.07
N LEU A 336 -5.08 38.14 -38.87
CA LEU A 336 -5.49 39.40 -38.25
C LEU A 336 -4.34 40.13 -37.56
N THR A 337 -3.30 39.42 -37.09
CA THR A 337 -2.15 40.03 -36.41
C THR A 337 -0.91 40.18 -37.29
N GLY A 338 -0.95 39.75 -38.56
CA GLY A 338 0.16 39.87 -39.51
C GLY A 338 1.34 38.94 -39.24
N GLY A 339 1.12 37.79 -38.60
CA GLY A 339 2.17 36.80 -38.36
C GLY A 339 2.55 36.03 -39.64
N PRO A 340 3.79 35.48 -39.73
CA PRO A 340 4.23 34.75 -40.92
C PRO A 340 3.29 33.59 -41.19
N THR A 341 2.68 33.60 -42.38
CA THR A 341 1.80 32.51 -42.79
C THR A 341 2.64 31.26 -43.12
N PRO A 342 2.09 30.04 -42.96
CA PRO A 342 2.81 28.80 -43.30
C PRO A 342 3.27 28.72 -44.77
N TRP A 343 2.74 29.58 -45.64
CA TRP A 343 2.96 29.58 -47.08
C TRP A 343 3.95 30.66 -47.56
N GLY A 344 4.58 31.40 -46.63
CA GLY A 344 5.62 32.39 -46.96
C GLY A 344 5.04 33.69 -47.52
N GLY A 345 5.05 34.73 -46.70
CA GLY A 345 4.74 36.11 -47.06
C GLY A 345 5.31 37.04 -46.00
#